data_AF-A0A9P7FV93-F1
#
_entry.id   AF-A0A9P7FV93-F1
#
_cell.length_a   1.000
_cell.length_b   1.000
_cell.length_c   1.000
_cell.angle_alpha   90.00
_cell.angle_beta   90.00
_cell.angle_gamma   90.00
#
_symmetry.space_group_name_H-M   'P 1'
#
loop_
_entity.id
_entity.type
_entity.pdbx_description
1 polymer ?
#
loop_
_entity_poly.entity_id
_entity_poly.type
_entity_poly.pdbx_seq_one_letter_code
_entity_poly.pdbx_strand_id
1 'polypeptide(L)'
;MFAINQGSGIAVDMDLCDLLHAMQLSTEKTTEEGGVPDAQMHDPSPSYSTGVSPVSSNSSRRSSYGSSESGSASGSASYGCGYLQALQEQLDNYSTTSGEYLEAIFTHREILAAFPAAHRECARGFSDMAGMLEHRAWRADREADAEAVAAFRHEAWSIAISM
;
A
#
# COMPACT_ATOMS: atom_id res chain seq x y z
N MET A 1 0.22 51.34 33.86
CA MET A 1 -0.77 50.32 34.30
C MET A 1 -1.36 49.73 33.04
N PHE A 2 -0.75 48.65 32.51
CA PHE A 2 -1.22 47.96 31.31
C PHE A 2 -1.59 46.54 31.73
N ALA A 3 -2.87 46.21 31.64
CA ALA A 3 -3.37 44.85 31.80
C ALA A 3 -3.32 44.17 30.43
N ILE A 4 -2.56 43.08 30.32
CA ILE A 4 -2.52 42.24 29.13
C ILE A 4 -3.57 41.15 29.33
N ASN A 5 -4.57 41.16 28.46
CA ASN A 5 -5.70 40.25 28.44
C ASN A 5 -5.23 38.85 28.00
N GLN A 6 -5.69 37.82 28.72
CA GLN A 6 -5.28 36.43 28.51
C GLN A 6 -5.82 35.91 27.18
N GLY A 7 -4.92 35.50 26.28
CA GLY A 7 -5.28 34.67 25.14
C GLY A 7 -5.64 33.29 25.64
N SER A 8 -6.94 32.98 25.68
CA SER A 8 -7.43 31.62 25.85
C SER A 8 -6.99 30.80 24.65
N GLY A 9 -5.87 30.10 24.80
CA GLY A 9 -5.48 29.03 23.89
C GLY A 9 -6.59 27.99 23.88
N ILE A 10 -7.18 27.76 22.70
CA ILE A 10 -8.07 26.63 22.49
C ILE A 10 -7.17 25.40 22.54
N ALA A 11 -7.01 24.83 23.72
CA ALA A 11 -6.45 23.51 23.91
C ALA A 11 -7.45 22.52 23.32
N VAL A 12 -7.26 22.18 22.04
CA VAL A 12 -7.89 20.98 21.45
C VAL A 12 -7.03 19.79 21.87
N ASP A 13 -7.00 19.53 23.18
CA ASP A 13 -6.47 18.30 23.73
C ASP A 13 -7.68 17.39 23.98
N MET A 14 -8.21 16.87 22.87
CA MET A 14 -9.29 15.89 22.92
C MET A 14 -8.61 14.53 23.05
N ASP A 15 -8.67 13.96 24.25
CA ASP A 15 -8.07 12.66 24.55
C ASP A 15 -8.66 11.60 23.61
N LEU A 16 -7.78 10.82 22.97
CA LEU A 16 -8.15 9.74 22.06
C LEU A 16 -9.08 8.73 22.78
N CYS A 17 -8.90 8.57 24.09
CA CYS A 17 -9.74 7.71 24.92
C CYS A 17 -11.19 8.19 24.99
N ASP A 18 -11.42 9.52 25.01
CA ASP A 18 -12.75 10.11 25.04
C ASP A 18 -13.45 9.96 23.67
N LEU A 19 -12.70 10.08 22.58
CA LEU A 19 -13.22 9.88 21.23
C LEU A 19 -13.70 8.43 21.00
N LEU A 20 -12.92 7.44 21.47
CA LEU A 20 -13.27 6.03 21.36
C LEU A 20 -14.49 5.64 22.22
N HIS A 21 -14.65 6.26 23.39
CA HIS A 21 -15.85 6.09 24.20
C HIS A 21 -17.10 6.67 23.52
N ALA A 22 -16.97 7.82 22.86
CA ALA A 22 -18.10 8.43 22.14
C ALA A 22 -18.57 7.59 20.93
N MET A 23 -17.72 6.74 20.37
CA MET A 23 -18.03 5.89 19.21
C MET A 23 -18.63 4.53 19.56
N GLN A 24 -18.95 4.24 20.83
CA GLN A 24 -19.67 3.02 21.19
C GLN A 24 -21.13 3.11 20.73
N LEU A 25 -21.37 2.72 19.47
CA LEU A 25 -22.68 2.50 18.89
C LEU A 25 -23.40 1.40 19.68
N SER A 26 -24.48 1.76 20.35
CA SER A 26 -25.43 0.80 20.92
C SER A 26 -25.98 -0.07 19.80
N THR A 27 -25.64 -1.35 19.81
CA THR A 27 -26.21 -2.36 18.90
C THR A 27 -27.67 -2.58 19.28
N GLU A 28 -28.55 -1.77 18.69
CA GLU A 28 -29.99 -2.00 18.74
C GLU A 28 -30.34 -3.21 17.87
N LYS A 29 -30.91 -4.22 18.50
CA LYS A 29 -31.34 -5.50 17.92
C LYS A 29 -32.54 -5.28 17.02
N THR A 30 -32.32 -5.06 15.72
CA THR A 30 -33.38 -5.14 14.71
C THR A 30 -33.77 -6.60 14.48
N THR A 31 -35.06 -6.84 14.67
CA THR A 31 -35.73 -8.12 14.48
C THR A 31 -36.22 -8.14 13.04
N GLU A 32 -35.68 -9.04 12.21
CA GLU A 32 -36.26 -9.32 10.89
C GLU A 32 -36.50 -10.82 10.72
N GLU A 33 -37.78 -11.15 10.52
CA GLU A 33 -38.24 -12.43 9.97
C GLU A 33 -37.96 -12.47 8.46
N GLY A 34 -37.64 -13.64 7.93
CA GLY A 34 -37.70 -13.84 6.48
C GLY A 34 -37.03 -15.10 5.94
N GLY A 35 -37.81 -16.18 5.80
CA GLY A 35 -37.80 -17.10 4.64
C GLY A 35 -36.53 -17.90 4.29
N VAL A 36 -36.58 -19.21 4.57
CA VAL A 36 -35.66 -20.24 4.02
C VAL A 36 -36.13 -20.69 2.61
N PRO A 37 -35.37 -21.51 1.85
CA PRO A 37 -35.02 -21.26 0.45
C PRO A 37 -35.83 -22.12 -0.54
N ASP A 38 -35.84 -21.77 -1.82
CA ASP A 38 -36.27 -22.70 -2.85
C ASP A 38 -35.19 -22.90 -3.91
N ALA A 39 -35.03 -24.16 -4.26
CA ALA A 39 -33.96 -24.72 -5.08
C ALA A 39 -34.47 -24.95 -6.51
N GLN A 40 -33.66 -24.60 -7.50
CA GLN A 40 -33.71 -25.21 -8.84
C GLN A 40 -32.35 -24.96 -9.52
N MET A 41 -31.47 -25.96 -9.53
CA MET A 41 -31.16 -26.84 -10.67
C MET A 41 -30.91 -26.11 -11.99
N HIS A 42 -29.66 -26.14 -12.48
CA HIS A 42 -29.30 -26.59 -13.83
C HIS A 42 -27.77 -26.73 -13.99
N ASP A 43 -27.32 -27.98 -14.18
CA ASP A 43 -26.05 -28.39 -14.79
C ASP A 43 -26.29 -28.56 -16.31
N PRO A 44 -25.32 -28.25 -17.21
CA PRO A 44 -24.50 -29.34 -17.75
C PRO A 44 -23.05 -28.97 -18.11
N SER A 45 -22.11 -29.70 -17.50
CA SER A 45 -20.97 -30.45 -18.08
C SER A 45 -19.84 -29.77 -18.91
N PRO A 46 -18.60 -30.32 -18.85
CA PRO A 46 -17.37 -29.68 -19.30
C PRO A 46 -16.98 -30.08 -20.74
N SER A 47 -16.30 -29.17 -21.45
CA SER A 47 -15.61 -29.50 -22.69
C SER A 47 -14.10 -29.24 -22.61
N TYR A 48 -13.40 -30.33 -22.89
CA TYR A 48 -11.99 -30.54 -23.15
C TYR A 48 -11.41 -29.58 -24.19
N SER A 49 -10.11 -29.23 -24.04
CA SER A 49 -9.12 -29.45 -25.11
C SER A 49 -7.70 -29.16 -24.62
N THR A 50 -6.92 -30.22 -24.62
CA THR A 50 -5.48 -30.28 -24.40
C THR A 50 -4.77 -29.79 -25.66
N GLY A 51 -3.99 -28.72 -25.55
CA GLY A 51 -3.03 -28.30 -26.57
C GLY A 51 -1.62 -28.41 -26.01
N VAL A 52 -0.94 -29.52 -26.30
CA VAL A 52 0.47 -29.73 -25.99
C VAL A 52 1.33 -29.52 -27.23
N SER A 53 2.58 -29.12 -26.95
CA SER A 53 3.82 -29.39 -27.71
C SER A 53 4.34 -28.24 -28.61
N PRO A 54 5.62 -28.29 -29.04
CA PRO A 54 6.80 -28.03 -28.19
C PRO A 54 7.84 -27.11 -28.88
N VAL A 55 8.99 -26.94 -28.20
CA VAL A 55 10.35 -26.65 -28.70
C VAL A 55 10.68 -25.25 -29.24
N SER A 56 11.61 -24.58 -28.55
CA SER A 56 12.93 -24.23 -29.13
C SER A 56 13.89 -23.75 -28.05
N SER A 57 14.83 -24.62 -27.71
CA SER A 57 16.09 -24.27 -27.07
C SER A 57 16.95 -23.51 -28.08
N ASN A 58 17.51 -22.36 -27.71
CA ASN A 58 18.89 -22.11 -28.08
C ASN A 58 19.60 -21.27 -27.02
N SER A 59 20.68 -21.85 -26.53
CA SER A 59 21.62 -21.25 -25.60
C SER A 59 22.45 -20.18 -26.32
N SER A 60 22.87 -19.14 -25.60
CA SER A 60 24.27 -18.71 -25.69
C SER A 60 24.66 -17.83 -24.51
N ARG A 61 25.67 -18.32 -23.81
CA ARG A 61 26.47 -17.63 -22.81
C ARG A 61 27.15 -16.43 -23.45
N ARG A 62 27.07 -15.25 -22.84
CA ARG A 62 28.17 -14.28 -22.87
C ARG A 62 28.35 -13.69 -21.48
N SER A 63 29.35 -14.24 -20.79
CA SER A 63 30.06 -13.53 -19.73
C SER A 63 30.89 -12.44 -20.40
N SER A 64 30.67 -11.20 -20.01
CA SER A 64 31.63 -10.12 -20.20
C SER A 64 31.63 -9.27 -18.95
N TYR A 65 32.68 -9.51 -18.17
CA TYR A 65 33.32 -8.56 -17.26
C TYR A 65 33.42 -7.20 -17.95
N GLY A 66 32.78 -6.20 -17.37
CA GLY A 66 32.81 -4.82 -17.81
C GLY A 66 32.58 -3.95 -16.59
N SER A 67 33.69 -3.45 -16.05
CA SER A 67 33.75 -2.57 -14.89
C SER A 67 32.91 -1.32 -15.07
N SER A 68 32.28 -0.92 -13.96
CA SER A 68 32.08 0.46 -13.51
C SER A 68 31.98 1.52 -14.61
N GLU A 69 30.77 1.76 -15.05
CA GLU A 69 30.37 3.11 -15.41
C GLU A 69 29.28 3.52 -14.44
N SER A 70 29.67 4.36 -13.49
CA SER A 70 28.80 5.16 -12.64
C SER A 70 28.01 6.10 -13.54
N GLY A 71 27.01 5.55 -14.22
CA GLY A 71 25.99 6.33 -14.89
C GLY A 71 25.21 7.03 -13.80
N SER A 72 25.56 8.28 -13.53
CA SER A 72 24.64 9.25 -12.95
C SER A 72 23.48 9.45 -13.92
N ALA A 73 22.62 8.44 -14.04
CA ALA A 73 21.25 8.68 -14.37
C ALA A 73 20.78 9.70 -13.33
N SER A 74 20.26 10.83 -13.78
CA SER A 74 19.42 11.69 -12.96
C SER A 74 18.11 10.94 -12.64
N GLY A 75 18.23 9.73 -12.10
CA GLY A 75 17.14 8.97 -11.52
C GLY A 75 16.73 9.73 -10.27
N SER A 76 15.45 10.06 -10.20
CA SER A 76 14.80 10.49 -8.97
C SER A 76 15.38 9.72 -7.80
N ALA A 77 16.00 10.42 -6.85
CA ALA A 77 16.57 9.77 -5.67
C ALA A 77 15.45 8.97 -4.96
N SER A 78 15.51 7.65 -5.02
CA SER A 78 14.55 6.77 -4.35
C SER A 78 14.90 6.67 -2.87
N TYR A 79 13.91 6.88 -2.00
CA TYR A 79 14.12 6.88 -0.54
C TYR A 79 13.56 5.61 0.10
N GLY A 80 14.15 5.20 1.22
CA GLY A 80 13.70 4.04 2.00
C GLY A 80 14.59 2.81 1.84
N CYS A 81 14.14 1.67 2.37
CA CYS A 81 14.88 0.42 2.33
C CYS A 81 14.93 -0.15 0.90
N GLY A 82 15.86 -1.07 0.64
CA GLY A 82 16.05 -1.65 -0.70
C GLY A 82 14.79 -2.29 -1.29
N TYR A 83 13.92 -2.85 -0.45
CA TYR A 83 12.60 -3.34 -0.88
C TYR A 83 11.70 -2.20 -1.39
N LEU A 84 11.61 -1.11 -0.64
CA LEU A 84 10.79 0.05 -1.00
C LEU A 84 11.32 0.78 -2.24
N GLN A 85 12.65 0.81 -2.43
CA GLN A 85 13.27 1.35 -3.64
C GLN A 85 12.89 0.52 -4.87
N ALA A 86 12.92 -0.81 -4.77
CA ALA A 86 12.49 -1.70 -5.86
C ALA A 86 11.00 -1.52 -6.22
N LEU A 87 10.14 -1.28 -5.23
CA LEU A 87 8.72 -0.97 -5.46
C LEU A 87 8.55 0.37 -6.19
N GLN A 88 9.32 1.39 -5.83
CA GLN A 88 9.27 2.70 -6.49
C GLN A 88 9.61 2.61 -7.99
N GLU A 89 10.57 1.76 -8.37
CA GLU A 89 10.94 1.54 -9.77
C GLU A 89 9.79 0.92 -10.60
N GLN A 90 8.85 0.24 -9.95
CA GLN A 90 7.74 -0.46 -10.61
C GLN A 90 6.42 0.30 -10.51
N LEU A 91 6.39 1.44 -9.81
CA LEU A 91 5.15 2.11 -9.41
C LEU A 91 4.27 2.57 -10.59
N ASP A 92 4.90 2.93 -11.71
CA ASP A 92 4.21 3.33 -12.94
C ASP A 92 3.30 2.25 -13.50
N ASN A 93 3.66 0.97 -13.32
CA ASN A 93 2.91 -0.19 -13.78
C ASN A 93 2.28 -1.00 -12.64
N TYR A 94 2.36 -0.48 -11.42
CA TYR A 94 1.89 -1.16 -10.22
C TYR A 94 0.37 -1.28 -10.20
N SER A 95 -0.13 -2.50 -9.99
CA SER A 95 -1.55 -2.78 -9.86
C SER A 95 -2.02 -2.41 -8.45
N THR A 96 -3.13 -1.69 -8.35
CA THR A 96 -3.73 -1.33 -7.05
C THR A 96 -5.04 -2.07 -6.80
N THR A 97 -5.69 -2.60 -7.83
CA THR A 97 -7.02 -3.24 -7.74
C THR A 97 -7.02 -4.61 -7.07
N SER A 98 -5.88 -5.29 -7.02
CA SER A 98 -5.71 -6.64 -6.44
C SER A 98 -5.27 -6.64 -4.97
N GLY A 99 -5.12 -5.47 -4.35
CA GLY A 99 -4.56 -5.38 -2.99
C GLY A 99 -3.04 -5.58 -2.91
N GLU A 100 -2.32 -5.57 -4.05
CA GLU A 100 -0.86 -5.70 -4.08
C GLU A 100 -0.15 -4.64 -3.21
N TYR A 101 -0.73 -3.43 -3.07
CA TYR A 101 -0.19 -2.41 -2.15
C TYR A 101 -0.24 -2.85 -0.67
N LEU A 102 -1.20 -3.70 -0.28
CA LEU A 102 -1.28 -4.25 1.08
C LEU A 102 -0.21 -5.30 1.32
N GLU A 103 0.03 -6.19 0.35
CA GLU A 103 1.17 -7.11 0.41
C GLU A 103 2.47 -6.34 0.54
N ALA A 104 2.65 -5.25 -0.22
CA ALA A 104 3.81 -4.40 -0.08
C ALA A 104 4.00 -3.82 1.33
N ILE A 105 2.91 -3.36 1.96
CA ILE A 105 2.95 -2.86 3.33
C ILE A 105 3.29 -3.98 4.31
N PHE A 106 2.67 -5.16 4.20
CA PHE A 106 2.93 -6.27 5.12
C PHE A 106 4.35 -6.80 4.98
N THR A 107 4.85 -7.01 3.76
CA THR A 107 6.23 -7.40 3.52
C THR A 107 7.21 -6.35 4.05
N HIS A 108 6.94 -5.06 3.85
CA HIS A 108 7.74 -3.99 4.45
C HIS A 108 7.79 -4.11 5.98
N ARG A 109 6.65 -4.32 6.64
CA ARG A 109 6.58 -4.46 8.11
C ARG A 109 7.34 -5.67 8.62
N GLU A 110 7.28 -6.80 7.92
CA GLU A 110 8.05 -8.00 8.26
C GLU A 110 9.56 -7.74 8.20
N ILE A 111 10.03 -7.09 7.12
CA ILE A 111 11.45 -6.74 6.95
C ILE A 111 11.88 -5.69 7.98
N LEU A 112 11.02 -4.71 8.27
CA LEU A 112 11.24 -3.69 9.29
C LEU A 112 11.43 -4.33 10.67
N ALA A 113 10.56 -5.27 11.04
CA ALA A 113 10.63 -5.98 12.32
C ALA A 113 11.94 -6.80 12.44
N ALA A 114 12.42 -7.37 11.34
CA ALA A 114 13.67 -8.11 11.31
C ALA A 114 14.92 -7.21 11.40
N PHE A 115 14.90 -6.02 10.77
CA PHE A 115 16.05 -5.11 10.78
C PHE A 115 15.67 -3.61 10.77
N PRO A 116 15.30 -3.03 11.94
CA PRO A 116 14.80 -1.66 12.02
C PRO A 116 15.79 -0.59 11.53
N ALA A 117 17.09 -0.81 11.74
CA ALA A 117 18.14 0.16 11.41
C ALA A 117 18.21 0.52 9.92
N ALA A 118 17.76 -0.36 9.02
CA ALA A 118 17.72 -0.11 7.57
C ALA A 118 16.54 0.74 7.08
N HIS A 119 15.62 1.16 7.95
CA HIS A 119 14.33 1.72 7.53
C HIS A 119 14.14 3.20 7.91
N ARG A 120 15.24 3.92 8.18
CA ARG A 120 15.21 5.34 8.58
C ARG A 120 14.58 6.28 7.55
N GLU A 121 14.66 5.93 6.27
CA GLU A 121 14.11 6.75 5.19
C GLU A 121 12.77 6.21 4.64
N CYS A 122 12.22 5.12 5.22
CA CYS A 122 11.01 4.50 4.71
C CYS A 122 9.78 5.39 4.87
N ALA A 123 9.69 6.19 5.93
CA ALA A 123 8.59 7.15 6.09
C ALA A 123 8.52 8.13 4.90
N ARG A 124 9.69 8.59 4.42
CA ARG A 124 9.78 9.44 3.23
C ARG A 124 9.44 8.67 1.96
N GLY A 125 10.01 7.48 1.78
CA GLY A 125 9.74 6.65 0.59
C GLY A 125 8.26 6.32 0.42
N PHE A 126 7.53 5.99 1.50
CA PHE A 126 6.09 5.77 1.43
C PHE A 126 5.30 7.06 1.13
N SER A 127 5.75 8.20 1.66
CA SER A 127 5.15 9.50 1.34
C SER A 127 5.32 9.84 -0.14
N ASP A 128 6.49 9.57 -0.70
CA ASP A 128 6.79 9.80 -2.13
C ASP A 128 5.96 8.84 -3.00
N MET A 129 5.82 7.57 -2.62
CA MET A 129 4.94 6.61 -3.29
C MET A 129 3.47 7.05 -3.28
N ALA A 130 2.97 7.54 -2.15
CA ALA A 130 1.62 8.09 -2.07
C ALA A 130 1.47 9.31 -2.99
N GLY A 131 2.45 10.21 -3.03
CA GLY A 131 2.44 11.36 -3.93
C GLY A 131 2.44 10.95 -5.40
N MET A 132 3.24 9.95 -5.77
CA MET A 132 3.28 9.45 -7.15
C MET A 132 1.95 8.80 -7.58
N LEU A 133 1.33 8.00 -6.72
CA LEU A 133 0.01 7.41 -6.99
C LEU A 133 -1.10 8.47 -7.06
N GLU A 134 -1.06 9.51 -6.23
CA GLU A 134 -2.04 10.59 -6.22
C GLU A 134 -2.04 11.41 -7.53
N HIS A 135 -0.87 11.57 -8.15
CA HIS A 135 -0.73 12.29 -9.43
C HIS A 135 -0.81 11.37 -10.66
N ARG A 136 -1.02 10.06 -10.46
CA ARG A 136 -1.05 9.09 -11.54
C ARG A 136 -2.29 9.29 -12.40
N ALA A 137 -2.14 9.18 -13.72
CA ALA A 137 -3.27 9.30 -14.64
C ALA A 137 -4.30 8.18 -14.38
N TRP A 138 -5.57 8.56 -14.26
CA TRP A 138 -6.67 7.64 -14.03
C TRP A 138 -6.74 6.56 -15.13
N ARG A 139 -6.99 5.32 -14.71
CA ARG A 139 -7.34 4.19 -15.57
C ARG A 139 -8.31 3.27 -14.82
N ALA A 140 -9.14 2.53 -15.55
CA ALA A 140 -10.14 1.65 -14.97
C ALA A 140 -9.54 0.50 -14.12
N ASP A 141 -8.31 0.06 -14.42
CA ASP A 141 -7.55 -0.92 -13.63
C ASP A 141 -6.91 -0.33 -12.36
N ARG A 142 -7.10 0.97 -12.09
CA ARG A 142 -6.42 1.74 -11.03
C ARG A 142 -7.39 2.44 -10.08
N GLU A 143 -8.62 1.97 -10.01
CA GLU A 143 -9.66 2.57 -9.17
C GLU A 143 -9.29 2.59 -7.67
N ALA A 144 -8.42 1.67 -7.25
CA ALA A 144 -7.92 1.57 -5.88
C ALA A 144 -6.72 2.48 -5.57
N ASP A 145 -6.29 3.36 -6.49
CA ASP A 145 -5.17 4.28 -6.24
C ASP A 145 -5.43 5.16 -5.02
N ALA A 146 -6.66 5.63 -4.82
CA ALA A 146 -7.02 6.44 -3.64
C ALA A 146 -6.85 5.66 -2.32
N GLU A 147 -7.21 4.37 -2.32
CA GLU A 147 -7.04 3.50 -1.15
C GLU A 147 -5.55 3.22 -0.90
N ALA A 148 -4.79 2.91 -1.94
CA ALA A 148 -3.35 2.71 -1.86
C ALA A 148 -2.61 3.96 -1.35
N VAL A 149 -2.99 5.15 -1.81
CA VAL A 149 -2.47 6.44 -1.32
C VAL A 149 -2.75 6.60 0.17
N ALA A 150 -3.98 6.33 0.62
CA ALA A 150 -4.33 6.41 2.04
C ALA A 150 -3.52 5.41 2.88
N ALA A 151 -3.37 4.17 2.39
CA ALA A 151 -2.61 3.13 3.06
C ALA A 151 -1.12 3.47 3.18
N PHE A 152 -0.49 3.96 2.11
CA PHE A 152 0.92 4.38 2.14
C PHE A 152 1.16 5.60 3.02
N ARG A 153 0.24 6.59 3.04
CA ARG A 153 0.32 7.72 3.97
C ARG A 153 0.23 7.27 5.42
N HIS A 154 -0.69 6.35 5.71
CA HIS A 154 -0.81 5.77 7.04
C HIS A 154 0.46 5.02 7.46
N GLU A 155 1.05 4.22 6.55
CA GLU A 155 2.29 3.52 6.82
C GLU A 155 3.47 4.48 7.05
N ALA A 156 3.58 5.54 6.24
CA ALA A 156 4.58 6.58 6.45
C ALA A 156 4.48 7.22 7.84
N TRP A 157 3.27 7.54 8.28
CA TRP A 157 3.01 8.07 9.62
C TRP A 157 3.37 7.05 10.71
N SER A 158 2.95 5.80 10.57
CA SER A 158 3.25 4.72 11.52
C SER A 158 4.76 4.53 11.71
N ILE A 159 5.54 4.61 10.64
CA ILE A 159 7.00 4.52 10.72
C ILE A 159 7.57 5.74 11.45
N ALA A 160 7.13 6.95 11.07
CA ALA A 160 7.64 8.20 11.63
C ALA A 160 7.43 8.34 13.14
N ILE A 161 6.36 7.76 13.69
CA ILE A 161 6.10 7.76 15.14
C ILE A 161 6.81 6.62 15.89
N SER A 162 7.27 5.60 15.18
CA SER A 162 7.89 4.40 15.76
C SER A 162 9.42 4.44 15.80
N MET A 163 10.03 5.44 15.15
CA MET A 163 11.48 5.65 15.06
C MET A 163 11.94 6.82 15.92
#